data_AF-A0A2E7N720-F1
#
_entry.id   AF-A0A2E7N720-F1
#
_cell.length_a   1.000
_cell.length_b   1.000
_cell.length_c   1.000
_cell.angle_alpha   90.00
_cell.angle_beta   90.00
_cell.angle_gamma   90.00
#
_symmetry.space_group_name_H-M   'P 1'
#
loop_
_entity.id
_entity.type
_entity.pdbx_description
1 polymer ?
#
loop_
_entity_poly.entity_id
_entity_poly.type
_entity_poly.pdbx_seq_one_letter_code
_entity_poly.pdbx_strand_id
1 'polypeptide(L)' 'MTGSHRNSAPENTVAAFDGALAKGMAIELDIQRTVDDHLVVVHDPTVDRTTYGSGKIAAICDMI' A
#
# COMPACT_ATOMS: atom_id res chain seq x y z
N MET A 1 9.97 -10.97 -14.34
CA MET A 1 10.87 -9.81 -14.30
C MET A 1 10.75 -9.20 -12.92
N THR A 2 11.51 -9.72 -11.95
CA THR A 2 11.36 -9.44 -10.51
C THR A 2 12.23 -8.24 -10.13
N GLY A 3 11.68 -7.03 -10.27
CA GLY A 3 12.32 -5.79 -9.87
C GLY A 3 11.53 -5.15 -8.73
N SER A 4 11.71 -5.63 -7.50
CA SER A 4 11.16 -4.93 -6.34
C SER A 4 11.89 -3.59 -6.22
N HIS A 5 11.22 -2.50 -6.60
CA HIS A 5 11.69 -1.11 -6.45
C HIS A 5 11.71 -0.64 -4.98
N ARG A 6 11.92 -1.57 -4.03
CA ARG A 6 11.86 -1.35 -2.57
C ARG A 6 12.87 -0.34 -2.02
N ASN A 7 13.79 0.18 -2.84
CA ASN A 7 14.92 0.97 -2.37
C ASN A 7 14.77 2.50 -2.51
N SER A 8 13.66 3.03 -3.04
CA SER A 8 13.49 4.48 -3.22
C SER A 8 12.41 5.12 -2.36
N ALA A 9 11.34 4.38 -2.03
CA ALA A 9 10.26 4.81 -1.16
C ALA A 9 9.52 3.56 -0.63
N PRO A 10 8.78 3.65 0.50
CA PRO A 10 7.95 2.56 0.98
C PRO A 10 6.93 2.13 -0.08
N GLU A 11 6.63 0.82 -0.12
CA GLU A 11 5.64 0.26 -1.04
C GLU A 11 4.26 0.93 -0.88
N ASN A 12 3.48 0.96 -1.97
CA ASN A 12 2.11 1.48 -1.97
C ASN A 12 1.95 2.91 -1.43
N THR A 13 2.98 3.75 -1.58
CA THR A 13 2.94 5.18 -1.26
C THR A 13 2.92 6.03 -2.52
N VAL A 14 2.36 7.24 -2.41
CA VAL A 14 2.41 8.25 -3.48
C VAL A 14 3.87 8.51 -3.91
N ALA A 15 4.81 8.56 -2.97
CA ALA A 15 6.23 8.76 -3.29
C ALA A 15 6.82 7.63 -4.16
N ALA A 16 6.41 6.37 -3.94
CA ALA A 16 6.81 5.26 -4.79
C ALA A 16 6.19 5.36 -6.19
N PHE A 17 4.91 5.76 -6.26
CA PHE A 17 4.21 5.95 -7.53
C PHE A 17 4.79 7.12 -8.33
N ASP A 18 5.08 8.26 -7.71
CA ASP A 18 5.74 9.40 -8.35
C ASP A 18 7.11 8.99 -8.93
N GLY A 19 7.88 8.20 -8.16
CA GLY A 19 9.15 7.66 -8.62
C GLY A 19 9.03 6.71 -9.82
N ALA A 20 7.95 5.93 -9.91
CA ALA A 20 7.65 5.06 -11.05
C ALA A 20 7.18 5.86 -12.27
N LEU A 21 6.30 6.85 -12.06
CA LEU A 21 5.80 7.77 -13.10
C LEU A 21 6.95 8.56 -13.74
N ALA A 22 7.85 9.11 -12.93
CA ALA A 22 9.02 9.85 -13.42
C ALA A 22 9.96 9.00 -14.30
N LYS A 23 9.90 7.68 -14.16
CA LYS A 23 10.69 6.71 -14.95
C LYS A 23 9.89 6.10 -16.10
N GLY A 24 8.63 6.49 -16.30
CA GLY A 24 7.75 5.92 -17.32
C GLY A 24 7.42 4.44 -17.09
N MET A 25 7.41 3.99 -15.83
CA MET A 25 7.18 2.59 -15.47
C MET A 25 5.70 2.32 -15.21
N ALA A 26 5.26 1.09 -15.49
CA ALA A 26 3.95 0.62 -15.06
C ALA A 26 3.89 0.48 -13.53
N ILE A 27 2.72 0.73 -12.95
CA ILE A 27 2.44 0.60 -11.53
C ILE A 27 1.55 -0.62 -11.32
N GLU A 28 1.91 -1.45 -10.36
CA GLU A 28 1.08 -2.51 -9.80
C GLU A 28 0.81 -2.15 -8.33
N LEU A 29 -0.40 -2.47 -7.86
CA LEU A 29 -0.84 -2.19 -6.51
C LEU A 29 -1.84 -3.25 -6.04
N ASP A 30 -1.85 -3.47 -4.74
CA ASP A 30 -2.75 -4.38 -4.06
C ASP A 30 -3.82 -3.60 -3.29
N ILE A 31 -5.07 -4.06 -3.37
CA ILE A 31 -6.18 -3.47 -2.64
C ILE A 31 -6.68 -4.38 -1.53
N GLN A 32 -7.07 -3.76 -0.43
CA GLN A 32 -7.78 -4.39 0.68
C GLN A 32 -9.04 -3.56 0.98
N ARG A 33 -9.97 -4.15 1.75
CA ARG A 33 -11.24 -3.51 2.12
C ARG A 33 -11.37 -3.43 3.64
N THR A 34 -11.74 -2.26 4.14
CA THR A 34 -12.01 -2.00 5.56
C THR A 34 -13.40 -2.50 5.98
N VAL A 35 -13.70 -2.47 7.28
CA VAL A 35 -15.00 -2.93 7.81
C VAL A 35 -16.16 -2.06 7.35
N ASP A 36 -15.89 -0.79 7.05
CA ASP A 36 -16.83 0.22 6.60
C ASP A 36 -16.82 0.45 5.07
N ASP A 37 -16.31 -0.54 4.31
CA ASP A 37 -16.36 -0.59 2.84
C ASP A 37 -15.49 0.44 2.09
N HIS A 38 -14.42 0.92 2.73
CA HIS A 38 -13.39 1.69 2.04
C HIS A 38 -12.33 0.77 1.42
N LEU A 39 -11.91 1.11 0.20
CA LEU A 39 -10.76 0.47 -0.45
C LEU A 39 -9.48 1.18 -0.04
N VAL A 40 -8.48 0.41 0.35
CA VAL A 40 -7.16 0.89 0.75
C VAL A 40 -6.07 0.16 0.00
N VAL A 41 -4.93 0.82 -0.23
CA VAL A 41 -3.79 0.25 -0.95
C VAL A 41 -2.77 -0.30 0.05
N VAL A 42 -2.88 -1.59 0.35
CA VAL A 42 -1.98 -2.33 1.24
C VAL A 42 -1.91 -3.77 0.75
N HIS A 43 -0.72 -4.34 0.63
CA HIS A 43 -0.55 -5.73 0.20
C HIS A 43 -1.04 -6.71 1.28
N ASP A 44 -0.56 -6.55 2.51
CA ASP A 44 -0.83 -7.48 3.60
C ASP A 44 -2.28 -7.35 4.12
N PRO A 45 -2.86 -8.41 4.71
CA PRO A 45 -4.19 -8.33 5.34
C PRO A 45 -4.20 -7.56 6.67
N THR A 46 -3.03 -7.17 7.17
CA THR A 46 -2.82 -6.37 8.38
C THR A 46 -1.96 -5.15 8.07
N VAL A 47 -2.00 -4.14 8.95
CA VAL A 47 -1.22 -2.90 8.79
C VAL A 47 0.16 -2.95 9.44
N ASP A 48 0.46 -4.03 10.16
CA ASP A 48 1.57 -4.15 11.12
C ASP A 48 2.97 -4.00 10.50
N ARG A 49 3.16 -4.46 9.25
CA ARG A 49 4.49 -4.48 8.60
C ARG A 49 4.90 -3.12 8.04
N THR A 50 3.93 -2.34 7.55
CA THR A 50 4.19 -1.15 6.72
C THR A 50 3.70 0.15 7.35
N THR A 51 3.08 0.09 8.53
CA THR A 51 2.58 1.26 9.26
C THR A 51 2.97 1.17 10.74
N TYR A 52 2.67 2.21 11.51
CA TYR A 52 2.79 2.18 12.97
C TYR A 52 1.55 1.60 13.68
N GLY A 53 0.50 1.27 12.91
CA GLY A 53 -0.70 0.63 13.43
C GLY A 53 -0.53 -0.87 13.65
N SER A 54 -1.56 -1.50 14.21
CA SER A 54 -1.64 -2.96 14.31
C SER A 54 -3.06 -3.44 14.11
N GLY A 55 -3.22 -4.63 13.53
CA GLY A 55 -4.50 -5.30 13.34
C GLY A 55 -4.88 -5.57 11.89
N LYS A 56 -5.98 -6.30 11.71
CA LYS A 56 -6.52 -6.68 10.40
C LYS A 56 -7.23 -5.49 9.76
N ILE A 57 -6.97 -5.26 8.48
CA ILE A 57 -7.62 -4.19 7.70
C ILE A 57 -9.15 -4.37 7.70
N ALA A 58 -9.63 -5.61 7.54
CA ALA A 58 -11.06 -5.95 7.57
C ALA A 58 -11.77 -5.68 8.92
N ALA A 59 -11.03 -5.27 9.96
CA ALA A 59 -11.57 -4.91 11.27
C ALA A 59 -11.39 -3.42 11.61
N ILE A 60 -10.78 -2.63 10.72
CA ILE A 60 -10.58 -1.19 10.89
C ILE A 60 -11.82 -0.46 10.36
N CYS A 61 -12.35 0.46 11.16
CA CYS A 61 -13.42 1.40 10.81
C CYS A 61 -12.78 2.78 10.84
N ASP A 62 -12.87 3.53 9.74
CA ASP A 62 -12.22 4.83 9.51
C ASP A 62 -10.67 4.81 9.55
N MET A 63 -10.04 5.25 8.46
CA MET A 63 -8.60 5.56 8.42
C MET A 63 -8.45 7.08 8.57
N ILE A 64 -8.46 7.57 9.81
CA ILE A 64 -8.18 8.99 10.14
C ILE A 64 -6.74 9.13 10.62
#